data_AF-A0A7G6KF19-F1
#
_entry.id   AF-A0A7G6KF19-F1
#
_cell.length_a   1.000
_cell.length_b   1.000
_cell.length_c   1.000
_cell.angle_alpha   90.00
_cell.angle_beta   90.00
_cell.angle_gamma   90.00
#
_symmetry.space_group_name_H-M   'P 1'
#
loop_
_entity.id
_entity.type
_entity.pdbx_description
1 polymer ?
#
loop_
_entity_poly.entity_id
_entity_poly.type
_entity_poly.pdbx_seq_one_letter_code
_entity_poly.pdbx_strand_id
1 'polypeptide(L)'
;MLALRIMQGIAKTLAEHVLDLKHSPLSKQAMKRQTLRLWAEYSLGTINKIIDMKSGPSNQSAEEMEFIRRLILIRRDIHSQLHSVGIDINDGTGD
;
A
#
# COMPACT_ATOMS: atom_id res chain seq x y z
N MET A 1 -14.35 -9.10 -7.64
CA MET A 1 -13.07 -9.83 -7.47
C MET A 1 -12.64 -9.90 -6.01
N LEU A 2 -12.35 -11.10 -5.50
CA LEU A 2 -11.89 -11.34 -4.13
C LEU A 2 -10.53 -10.67 -3.84
N ALA A 3 -9.59 -10.73 -4.79
CA ALA A 3 -8.26 -10.13 -4.67
C ALA A 3 -8.32 -8.63 -4.34
N LEU A 4 -9.20 -7.88 -5.01
CA LEU A 4 -9.36 -6.45 -4.74
C LEU A 4 -9.83 -6.19 -3.31
N ARG A 5 -10.78 -7.01 -2.81
CA ARG A 5 -11.26 -6.90 -1.43
C ARG A 5 -10.17 -7.21 -0.41
N ILE A 6 -9.31 -8.19 -0.71
CA ILE A 6 -8.14 -8.50 0.12
C ILE A 6 -7.19 -7.29 0.19
N MET A 7 -6.88 -6.67 -0.96
CA MET A 7 -6.00 -5.50 -1.00
C MET A 7 -6.59 -4.28 -0.27
N GLN A 8 -7.91 -4.08 -0.38
CA GLN A 8 -8.62 -3.06 0.40
C GLN A 8 -8.57 -3.34 1.91
N GLY A 9 -8.69 -4.61 2.31
CA GLY A 9 -8.52 -5.02 3.70
C GLY A 9 -7.14 -4.66 4.24
N ILE A 10 -6.08 -4.98 3.49
CA ILE A 10 -4.69 -4.64 3.84
C ILE A 10 -4.51 -3.12 4.01
N ALA A 11 -5.02 -2.33 3.06
CA ALA A 11 -4.94 -0.87 3.13
C ALA A 11 -5.69 -0.30 4.35
N LYS A 12 -6.84 -0.88 4.69
CA LYS A 12 -7.61 -0.49 5.88
C LYS A 12 -6.85 -0.80 7.17
N THR A 13 -6.21 -1.97 7.27
CA THR A 13 -5.44 -2.32 8.46
C THR A 13 -4.20 -1.44 8.61
N LEU A 14 -3.55 -1.06 7.51
CA LEU A 14 -2.50 -0.03 7.52
C LEU A 14 -3.01 1.30 8.09
N ALA A 15 -4.22 1.73 7.70
CA ALA A 15 -4.86 2.94 8.22
C ALA A 15 -5.13 2.88 9.72
N GLU A 16 -5.58 1.74 10.20
CA GLU A 16 -5.80 1.50 11.63
C GLU A 16 -4.48 1.61 12.42
N HIS A 17 -3.37 1.09 11.89
CA HIS A 17 -2.05 1.22 12.52
C HIS A 17 -1.46 2.63 12.42
N VAL A 18 -1.72 3.36 11.35
CA VAL A 18 -1.39 4.79 11.22
C VAL A 18 -2.13 5.59 12.30
N LEU A 19 -3.42 5.30 12.51
CA LEU A 19 -4.23 5.95 13.53
C LEU A 19 -3.71 5.61 14.94
N ASP A 20 -3.45 4.33 15.22
CA ASP A 20 -2.88 3.88 16.49
C ASP A 20 -1.52 4.55 16.77
N LEU A 21 -0.66 4.68 15.76
CA LEU A 21 0.61 5.38 15.88
C LEU A 21 0.42 6.86 16.28
N LYS A 22 -0.52 7.57 15.66
CA LYS A 22 -0.81 8.99 15.97
C LYS A 22 -1.27 9.20 17.42
N HIS A 23 -1.96 8.22 17.99
CA HIS A 23 -2.47 8.28 19.37
C HIS A 23 -1.53 7.65 20.40
N SER A 24 -0.40 7.10 19.97
CA SER A 24 0.54 6.41 20.87
C SER A 24 1.43 7.40 21.64
N PRO A 25 1.84 7.07 22.88
CA PRO A 25 2.86 7.84 23.60
C PRO A 25 4.17 7.91 22.81
N LEU A 26 4.88 9.05 22.88
CA LEU A 26 6.13 9.29 22.15
C LEU A 26 7.16 8.16 22.34
N SER A 27 7.26 7.58 23.53
CA SER A 27 8.17 6.47 23.85
C SER A 27 7.90 5.20 23.03
N LYS A 28 6.68 4.99 22.54
CA LYS A 28 6.29 3.82 21.73
C LYS A 28 6.23 4.11 20.23
N GLN A 29 6.22 5.39 19.84
CA GLN A 29 6.03 5.77 18.44
C GLN A 29 7.18 5.31 17.53
N ALA A 30 8.42 5.29 18.03
CA ALA A 30 9.58 4.87 17.24
C ALA A 30 9.44 3.41 16.77
N MET A 31 9.15 2.50 17.69
CA MET A 31 8.96 1.07 17.38
C MET A 31 7.76 0.86 16.45
N LYS A 32 6.62 1.51 16.75
CA LYS A 32 5.41 1.39 15.92
C LYS A 32 5.64 1.91 14.49
N ARG A 33 6.39 3.01 14.33
CA ARG A 33 6.80 3.50 12.99
C ARG A 33 7.61 2.46 12.24
N GLN A 34 8.57 1.82 12.89
CA GLN A 34 9.41 0.80 12.26
C GLN A 34 8.59 -0.42 11.82
N THR A 35 7.68 -0.90 12.67
CA THR A 35 6.79 -2.03 12.33
C THR A 35 5.86 -1.67 11.17
N LEU A 36 5.26 -0.47 11.21
CA LEU A 36 4.38 0.01 10.14
C LEU A 36 5.13 0.15 8.82
N ARG A 37 6.37 0.67 8.84
CA ARG A 37 7.23 0.77 7.66
C ARG A 37 7.46 -0.60 7.03
N LEU A 38 7.91 -1.59 7.80
CA LEU A 38 8.20 -2.93 7.28
C LEU A 38 6.96 -3.56 6.63
N TRP A 39 5.80 -3.41 7.26
CA TRP A 39 4.56 -3.95 6.71
C TRP A 39 4.14 -3.24 5.42
N ALA A 40 4.28 -1.92 5.38
CA ALA A 40 4.02 -1.14 4.19
C ALA A 40 4.96 -1.53 3.03
N GLU A 41 6.26 -1.73 3.28
CA GLU A 41 7.23 -2.17 2.27
C GLU A 41 6.80 -3.50 1.62
N TYR A 42 6.38 -4.50 2.42
CA TYR A 42 5.88 -5.77 1.87
C TYR A 42 4.55 -5.64 1.12
N SER A 43 3.64 -4.80 1.61
CA SER A 43 2.32 -4.59 1.01
C SER A 43 2.43 -3.86 -0.33
N LEU A 44 3.19 -2.77 -0.37
CA LEU A 44 3.49 -1.99 -1.58
C LEU A 44 4.30 -2.82 -2.57
N GLY A 45 5.29 -3.60 -2.11
CA GLY A 45 6.06 -4.51 -2.96
C GLY A 45 5.19 -5.57 -3.63
N THR A 46 4.16 -6.06 -2.95
CA THR A 46 3.16 -6.97 -3.54
C THR A 46 2.33 -6.26 -4.61
N ILE A 47 1.84 -5.05 -4.33
CA ILE A 47 1.07 -4.26 -5.29
C ILE A 47 1.90 -3.98 -6.56
N ASN A 48 3.16 -3.56 -6.39
CA ASN A 48 4.03 -3.23 -7.51
C ASN A 48 4.31 -4.47 -8.37
N LYS A 49 4.61 -5.63 -7.79
CA LYS A 49 4.76 -6.87 -8.56
C LYS A 49 3.50 -7.23 -9.36
N ILE A 50 2.31 -7.08 -8.79
CA ILE A 50 1.05 -7.34 -9.51
C ILE A 50 0.86 -6.34 -10.66
N ILE A 51 1.19 -5.08 -10.44
CA ILE A 51 1.15 -4.04 -11.48
C ILE A 51 2.20 -4.29 -12.57
N ASP A 52 3.40 -4.78 -12.23
CA ASP A 52 4.51 -4.97 -13.17
C ASP A 52 4.38 -6.24 -14.00
N MET A 53 3.76 -7.29 -13.44
CA MET A 53 3.35 -8.52 -14.16
C MET A 53 2.47 -8.22 -15.39
N LYS A 54 1.93 -7.01 -15.49
CA LYS A 54 1.17 -6.46 -16.61
C LYS A 54 2.01 -6.21 -17.89
N SER A 55 3.34 -6.25 -17.83
CA SER A 55 4.25 -5.88 -18.94
C SER A 55 4.34 -6.92 -20.08
N GLY A 56 3.30 -7.75 -20.29
CA GLY A 56 3.18 -8.75 -21.36
C GLY A 56 2.10 -8.38 -22.41
N PRO A 57 2.03 -9.07 -23.57
CA PRO A 57 1.37 -8.59 -24.79
C PRO A 57 -0.14 -8.32 -24.63
N SER A 58 -0.47 -7.03 -24.64
CA SER A 58 -1.62 -6.27 -25.20
C SER A 58 -3.08 -6.81 -25.23
N ASN A 59 -3.42 -7.96 -24.67
CA ASN A 59 -4.81 -8.47 -24.66
C ASN A 59 -5.39 -8.54 -23.24
N GLN A 60 -5.37 -7.42 -22.51
CA GLN A 60 -6.01 -7.34 -21.20
C GLN A 60 -7.51 -7.15 -21.31
N SER A 61 -8.24 -7.93 -20.53
CA SER A 61 -9.68 -7.74 -20.38
C SER A 61 -9.99 -6.38 -19.71
N ALA A 62 -11.19 -5.86 -19.95
CA ALA A 62 -11.67 -4.65 -19.26
C ALA A 62 -11.67 -4.83 -17.72
N GLU A 63 -11.89 -6.07 -17.24
CA GLU A 63 -11.88 -6.40 -15.83
C GLU A 63 -10.47 -6.28 -15.22
N GLU A 64 -9.44 -6.81 -15.89
CA GLU A 64 -8.05 -6.68 -15.45
C GLU A 64 -7.59 -5.23 -15.44
N MET A 65 -7.96 -4.45 -16.47
CA MET A 65 -7.63 -3.03 -16.49
C MET A 65 -8.26 -2.27 -15.31
N GLU A 66 -9.52 -2.55 -14.99
CA GLU A 66 -10.18 -1.94 -13.83
C GLU A 66 -9.56 -2.39 -12.52
N PHE A 67 -9.20 -3.68 -12.40
CA PHE A 67 -8.47 -4.21 -11.25
C PHE A 67 -7.16 -3.45 -11.02
N ILE A 68 -6.34 -3.28 -12.07
CA ILE A 68 -5.07 -2.56 -11.98
C ILE A 68 -5.28 -1.09 -11.60
N ARG A 69 -6.26 -0.39 -12.20
CA ARG A 69 -6.57 1.00 -11.81
C ARG A 69 -6.89 1.10 -10.33
N ARG A 70 -7.67 0.15 -9.80
CA ARG A 70 -8.01 0.11 -8.37
C ARG A 70 -6.80 -0.16 -7.49
N LEU A 71 -5.88 -1.02 -7.92
CA LEU A 71 -4.61 -1.25 -7.20
C LEU A 71 -3.73 0.00 -7.15
N ILE A 72 -3.64 0.76 -8.24
CA ILE A 72 -2.90 2.03 -8.28
C ILE A 72 -3.48 3.03 -7.27
N LEU A 73 -4.81 3.12 -7.18
CA LEU A 73 -5.47 3.98 -6.20
C LEU A 73 -5.19 3.54 -4.76
N ILE A 74 -5.24 2.24 -4.48
CA ILE A 74 -4.91 1.69 -3.17
C ILE A 74 -3.45 1.98 -2.80
N ARG A 75 -2.52 1.79 -3.75
CA ARG A 75 -1.10 2.11 -3.55
C ARG A 75 -0.90 3.57 -3.15
N ARG A 76 -1.54 4.48 -3.89
CA ARG A 76 -1.48 5.92 -3.62
C ARG A 76 -2.07 6.29 -2.26
N ASP A 77 -3.18 5.65 -1.88
CA ASP A 77 -3.78 5.86 -0.55
C ASP A 77 -2.83 5.42 0.57
N ILE A 78 -2.22 4.23 0.45
CA ILE A 78 -1.21 3.75 1.41
C ILE A 78 -0.07 4.75 1.57
N HIS A 79 0.51 5.23 0.48
CA HIS A 79 1.57 6.26 0.52
C HIS A 79 1.10 7.54 1.23
N SER A 80 -0.10 8.02 0.93
CA SER A 80 -0.67 9.20 1.58
C SER A 80 -0.81 9.01 3.10
N GLN A 81 -1.22 7.82 3.54
CA GLN A 81 -1.37 7.52 4.96
C GLN A 81 -0.02 7.46 5.68
N LEU A 82 1.00 6.83 5.07
CA LEU A 82 2.34 6.70 5.62
C LEU A 82 3.06 8.05 5.72
N HIS A 83 2.94 8.88 4.69
CA HIS A 83 3.46 10.25 4.69
C HIS A 83 2.86 11.06 5.87
N SER A 84 1.58 10.84 6.20
CA SER A 84 0.92 11.53 7.33
C SER A 84 1.51 11.21 8.72
N VAL A 85 2.40 10.22 8.81
CA VAL A 85 3.12 9.85 10.04
C VAL A 85 4.65 9.89 9.88
N GLY A 86 5.14 10.51 8.80
CA GLY A 86 6.56 10.69 8.51
C GLY A 86 7.26 9.39 8.12
N ILE A 87 6.54 8.47 7.47
CA ILE A 87 7.12 7.25 6.89
C ILE A 87 7.14 7.42 5.38
N ASP A 88 8.32 7.71 4.84
CA ASP A 88 8.55 7.78 3.39
C ASP A 88 9.15 6.46 2.90
N ILE A 89 8.45 5.83 1.96
CA ILE A 89 8.87 4.59 1.32
C ILE A 89 9.05 4.88 -0.17
N ASN A 90 10.28 4.71 -0.64
CA ASN A 90 10.54 4.63 -2.08
C ASN A 90 10.28 3.19 -2.51
N ASP A 91 9.16 2.95 -3.18
CA ASP A 91 8.72 1.62 -3.60
C ASP A 91 9.14 1.27 -5.05
N GLY A 92 10.08 2.03 -5.62
CA GLY A 92 10.65 1.78 -6.95
C GLY A 92 9.75 2.22 -8.10
N THR A 93 8.63 2.89 -7.81
CA THR A 93 7.74 3.49 -8.83
C THR A 93 7.96 4.99 -8.87
N GLY A 94 9.20 5.41 -9.15
CA GLY A 94 9.49 6.81 -9.43
C GLY A 94 8.89 7.22 -10.78
N ASP A 95 8.25 8.38 -10.81
CA ASP A 95 8.31 9.24 -12.00
C ASP A 95 9.78 9.50 -12.38
#